data_AF-A0A2T7M2W7-F1
#
_entry.id   AF-A0A2T7M2W7-F1
#
_cell.length_a   1.000
_cell.length_b   1.000
_cell.length_c   1.000
_cell.angle_alpha   90.00
_cell.angle_beta   90.00
_cell.angle_gamma   90.00
#
_symmetry.space_group_name_H-M   'P 1'
#
loop_
_entity.id
_entity.type
_entity.pdbx_description
1 polymer ?
#
loop_
_entity_poly.entity_id
_entity_poly.type
_entity_poly.pdbx_seq_one_letter_code
_entity_poly.pdbx_strand_id
1 'polypeptide(L)'
;MTSPTSRRTVLTAALATAAAAASAAPVVAAPTSKPSAPQAAAPLVDNRFWHTYTDWRWGSGDGTRVLAGTRPGLAIATPAGRTDYTDPHTGETAAWEYATWTSPLHRSAVPATELITSWNARTPAGTWIAVELSATYADGTATPWFVMGRWASGDGDIRRTSVDDQGDPHSSVWTDTLSVDDAASGVRFTAYRIRLTLYRTPGTRLTPTVWRVGAMASDIPDRFTVPATTPAHARELRVPRYSQNVHIGQYPEYDNGGEAWCSPTSSQMIIEYWGRKPTAEDLAWVRPGLPDPQVCHAARHTYDYQYGGCGNWPFNAAYAATYRDLNAVVTRLGSLSDLERLVHAGIPVITSQSFLQEELPGAGYGTAGHLMTVVGFTPAGDVIANDPASPDNEAVRRVYRRRDWENIWLRTKRYDASGRVRSGTGGVCYVYWPSGPTPGQRRVLRSLGLL
;
A
#
# COMPACT_ATOMS: atom_id res chain seq x y z
N MET A 1 -1.76 -28.95 -25.24
CA MET A 1 -2.52 -27.77 -25.69
C MET A 1 -1.66 -26.55 -25.41
N THR A 2 -1.08 -26.04 -26.49
CA THR A 2 -0.02 -25.03 -26.53
C THR A 2 -0.64 -23.69 -26.92
N SER A 3 -0.62 -22.72 -26.01
CA SER A 3 -1.01 -21.35 -26.33
C SER A 3 0.17 -20.59 -26.97
N PRO A 4 -0.08 -19.73 -27.97
CA PRO A 4 0.93 -19.38 -28.96
C PRO A 4 1.72 -18.12 -28.59
N THR A 5 3.02 -18.17 -28.89
CA THR A 5 3.90 -17.01 -29.10
C THR A 5 3.63 -16.31 -30.44
N SER A 6 3.76 -14.98 -30.48
CA SER A 6 4.16 -14.19 -31.65
C SER A 6 4.83 -12.89 -31.17
N ARG A 7 6.17 -12.78 -31.17
CA ARG A 7 7.06 -12.23 -32.23
C ARG A 7 6.73 -10.77 -32.61
N ARG A 8 7.48 -9.80 -32.06
CA ARG A 8 8.67 -9.12 -32.62
C ARG A 8 8.34 -8.14 -33.76
N THR A 9 8.74 -6.88 -33.62
CA THR A 9 9.54 -6.15 -34.64
C THR A 9 10.40 -5.07 -33.96
N VAL A 10 11.61 -4.96 -34.51
CA VAL A 10 12.78 -4.17 -34.14
C VAL A 10 12.79 -2.89 -34.99
N LEU A 11 13.20 -1.74 -34.44
CA LEU A 11 13.71 -0.60 -35.21
C LEU A 11 14.57 0.29 -34.32
N THR A 12 15.87 0.36 -34.59
CA THR A 12 16.72 1.56 -34.42
C THR A 12 18.14 1.27 -34.92
N ALA A 13 18.58 2.03 -35.92
CA ALA A 13 19.95 2.50 -36.05
C ALA A 13 20.04 3.54 -37.18
N ALA A 14 20.43 4.77 -36.82
CA ALA A 14 21.28 5.62 -37.66
C ALA A 14 21.95 6.69 -36.77
N LEU A 15 23.25 6.55 -36.60
CA LEU A 15 24.16 7.55 -36.07
C LEU A 15 24.49 8.58 -37.16
N ALA A 16 24.55 9.86 -36.81
CA ALA A 16 25.24 10.86 -37.61
C ALA A 16 26.00 11.82 -36.68
N THR A 17 27.32 11.75 -36.80
CA THR A 17 28.32 12.69 -36.26
C THR A 17 28.44 13.90 -37.18
N ALA A 18 28.42 15.12 -36.64
CA ALA A 18 28.89 16.32 -37.33
C ALA A 18 29.72 17.20 -36.40
N ALA A 19 30.87 17.62 -36.92
CA ALA A 19 31.96 18.30 -36.25
C ALA A 19 31.72 19.81 -36.03
N ALA A 20 32.49 20.36 -35.10
CA ALA A 20 32.49 21.76 -34.68
C ALA A 20 33.04 22.72 -35.75
N ALA A 21 32.51 23.94 -35.75
CA ALA A 21 33.19 25.14 -36.22
C ALA A 21 33.01 26.25 -35.17
N ALA A 22 34.12 26.70 -34.60
CA ALA A 22 34.18 27.77 -33.61
C ALA A 22 34.34 29.13 -34.30
N SER A 23 33.46 30.07 -33.97
CA SER A 23 33.55 31.48 -34.36
C SER A 23 33.55 32.32 -33.09
N ALA A 24 34.66 32.98 -32.79
CA ALA A 24 34.81 33.85 -31.64
C ALA A 24 34.04 35.17 -31.85
N ALA A 25 33.14 35.49 -30.92
CA ALA A 25 32.44 36.79 -30.83
C ALA A 25 32.69 37.40 -29.43
N PRO A 26 32.71 38.74 -29.29
CA PRO A 26 33.20 39.41 -28.10
C PRO A 26 32.24 39.26 -26.91
N VAL A 27 32.82 39.06 -25.73
CA VAL A 27 32.11 38.90 -24.46
C VAL A 27 31.65 40.28 -23.97
N VAL A 28 30.34 40.52 -24.00
CA VAL A 28 29.68 41.61 -23.27
C VAL A 28 29.26 41.04 -21.91
N ALA A 29 29.74 41.65 -20.82
CA ALA A 29 29.45 41.22 -19.46
C ALA A 29 27.94 41.35 -19.16
N ALA A 30 27.27 40.21 -19.01
CA ALA A 30 25.89 40.14 -18.54
C ALA A 30 25.84 40.37 -17.01
N PRO A 31 24.83 41.09 -16.50
CA PRO A 31 24.67 41.30 -15.07
C PRO A 31 24.46 39.96 -14.37
N THR A 32 25.21 39.72 -13.30
CA THR A 32 25.15 38.52 -12.48
C THR A 32 23.75 38.35 -11.87
N SER A 33 22.94 37.47 -12.46
CA SER A 33 21.73 36.97 -11.82
C SER A 33 22.14 36.13 -10.60
N LYS A 34 21.59 36.47 -9.44
CA LYS A 34 21.73 35.63 -8.24
C LYS A 34 21.24 34.21 -8.58
N PRO A 35 21.95 33.15 -8.20
CA PRO A 35 21.43 31.79 -8.38
C PRO A 35 20.09 31.71 -7.67
N SER A 36 19.03 31.43 -8.44
CA SER A 36 17.74 31.07 -7.88
C SER A 36 17.97 29.88 -6.94
N ALA A 37 17.40 29.96 -5.73
CA ALA A 37 17.33 28.80 -4.86
C ALA A 37 16.78 27.61 -5.68
N PRO A 38 17.33 26.39 -5.54
CA PRO A 38 16.82 25.25 -6.28
C PRO A 38 15.31 25.17 -6.05
N GLN A 39 14.55 25.30 -7.13
CA GLN A 39 13.12 25.11 -7.11
C GLN A 39 12.88 23.71 -6.54
N ALA A 40 12.23 23.63 -5.38
CA ALA A 40 11.91 22.34 -4.77
C ALA A 40 11.22 21.49 -5.85
N ALA A 41 11.74 20.28 -6.08
CA ALA A 41 11.15 19.37 -7.05
C ALA A 41 9.66 19.20 -6.73
N ALA A 42 8.82 19.21 -7.76
CA ALA A 42 7.38 19.02 -7.59
C ALA A 42 7.14 17.69 -6.84
N PRO A 43 6.14 17.63 -5.94
CA PRO A 43 5.81 16.38 -5.26
C PRO A 43 5.43 15.32 -6.28
N LEU A 44 5.84 14.07 -6.05
CA LEU A 44 5.53 12.92 -6.91
C LEU A 44 4.45 12.01 -6.30
N VAL A 45 4.01 12.33 -5.08
CA VAL A 45 3.01 11.59 -4.32
C VAL A 45 2.04 12.59 -3.71
N ASP A 46 0.74 12.32 -3.86
CA ASP A 46 -0.34 13.02 -3.19
C ASP A 46 -1.15 12.01 -2.36
N ASN A 47 -1.33 12.31 -1.08
CA ASN A 47 -2.08 11.48 -0.15
C ASN A 47 -3.32 12.25 0.28
N ARG A 48 -4.51 11.66 0.08
CA ARG A 48 -5.76 12.21 0.61
C ARG A 48 -6.59 11.14 1.28
N PHE A 49 -6.88 11.37 2.56
CA PHE A 49 -7.68 10.49 3.41
C PHE A 49 -8.83 11.24 4.07
N TRP A 50 -10.05 10.70 3.98
CA TRP A 50 -11.22 11.15 4.72
C TRP A 50 -11.30 10.38 6.03
N HIS A 51 -11.18 11.07 7.17
CA HIS A 51 -11.19 10.42 8.49
C HIS A 51 -11.70 11.30 9.64
N THR A 52 -11.92 12.60 9.40
CA THR A 52 -12.51 13.50 10.38
C THR A 52 -14.02 13.56 10.24
N TYR A 53 -14.72 14.07 11.28
CA TYR A 53 -16.16 14.30 11.20
C TYR A 53 -16.53 15.22 10.01
N THR A 54 -15.74 16.28 9.78
CA THR A 54 -15.93 17.21 8.66
C THR A 54 -15.73 16.52 7.32
N ASP A 55 -14.69 15.67 7.19
CA ASP A 55 -14.46 14.91 5.95
C ASP A 55 -15.67 14.05 5.58
N TRP A 56 -16.21 13.30 6.55
CA TRP A 56 -17.37 12.45 6.33
C TRP A 56 -18.62 13.26 5.94
N ARG A 57 -18.81 14.43 6.57
CA ARG A 57 -19.93 15.34 6.29
C ARG A 57 -19.87 16.03 4.93
N TRP A 58 -18.68 16.15 4.34
CA TRP A 58 -18.52 16.71 2.99
C TRP A 58 -18.78 15.71 1.88
N GLY A 59 -18.71 14.40 2.16
CA GLY A 59 -19.19 13.40 1.21
C GLY A 59 -20.71 13.35 1.13
N SER A 60 -21.21 12.74 0.06
CA SER A 60 -22.64 12.51 -0.16
C SER A 60 -22.99 11.11 0.30
N GLY A 61 -23.88 11.00 1.28
CA GLY A 61 -24.34 9.73 1.84
C GLY A 61 -25.78 9.41 1.46
N ASP A 62 -26.03 8.16 1.06
CA ASP A 62 -27.37 7.59 0.91
C ASP A 62 -27.52 6.44 1.93
N GLY A 63 -28.39 6.65 2.91
CA GLY A 63 -28.59 5.69 4.01
C GLY A 63 -27.47 5.63 5.06
N THR A 64 -26.46 6.50 4.99
CA THR A 64 -25.35 6.54 5.94
C THR A 64 -25.50 7.63 7.00
N ARG A 65 -24.83 7.45 8.14
CA ARG A 65 -24.66 8.48 9.18
C ARG A 65 -23.20 8.60 9.58
N VAL A 66 -22.83 9.82 9.98
CA VAL A 66 -21.52 10.11 10.57
C VAL A 66 -21.60 9.93 12.08
N LEU A 67 -20.76 9.05 12.60
CA LEU A 67 -20.52 8.89 14.02
C LEU A 67 -19.57 9.99 14.50
N ALA A 68 -20.00 10.79 15.47
CA ALA A 68 -19.15 11.76 16.15
C ALA A 68 -18.31 11.09 17.26
N GLY A 69 -17.34 11.81 17.82
CA GLY A 69 -16.53 11.37 18.95
C GLY A 69 -15.03 11.48 18.69
N THR A 70 -14.24 10.78 19.51
CA THR A 70 -12.77 10.79 19.46
C THR A 70 -12.20 10.13 18.21
N ARG A 71 -12.96 9.19 17.61
CA ARG A 71 -12.66 8.56 16.33
C ARG A 71 -13.89 8.60 15.43
N PRO A 72 -14.12 9.70 14.70
CA PRO A 72 -15.24 9.83 13.79
C PRO A 72 -15.26 8.69 12.76
N GLY A 73 -16.44 8.26 12.37
CA GLY A 73 -16.59 7.19 11.39
C GLY A 73 -17.90 7.24 10.65
N LEU A 74 -18.01 6.39 9.64
CA LEU A 74 -19.19 6.23 8.82
C LEU A 74 -19.87 4.90 9.13
N ALA A 75 -21.19 4.91 9.26
CA ALA A 75 -22.01 3.73 9.56
C ALA A 75 -23.33 3.78 8.80
N ILE A 76 -24.03 2.64 8.74
CA ILE A 76 -25.41 2.56 8.23
C ILE A 76 -26.35 3.25 9.23
N ALA A 77 -27.25 4.08 8.71
CA ALA A 77 -28.38 4.66 9.44
C ALA A 77 -29.66 3.88 9.10
N THR A 78 -30.17 4.14 7.91
CA THR A 78 -31.30 3.44 7.28
C THR A 78 -30.79 2.93 5.95
N PRO A 79 -30.95 1.65 5.61
CA PRO A 79 -30.42 1.12 4.36
C PRO A 79 -31.06 1.84 3.17
N ALA A 80 -30.25 2.19 2.18
CA ALA A 80 -30.69 2.76 0.91
C ALA A 80 -31.45 1.74 0.07
N GLY A 81 -31.12 0.45 0.23
CA GLY A 81 -31.79 -0.62 -0.49
C GLY A 81 -31.35 -2.01 -0.04
N ARG A 82 -31.75 -3.02 -0.83
CA ARG A 82 -31.33 -4.40 -0.70
C ARG A 82 -30.75 -4.89 -2.02
N THR A 83 -29.76 -5.77 -1.93
CA THR A 83 -29.19 -6.46 -3.08
C THR A 83 -28.80 -7.87 -2.69
N ASP A 84 -28.82 -8.78 -3.64
CA ASP A 84 -28.19 -10.08 -3.49
C ASP A 84 -26.71 -9.97 -3.88
N TYR A 85 -25.86 -10.71 -3.19
CA TYR A 85 -24.45 -10.88 -3.54
C TYR A 85 -24.15 -12.38 -3.57
N THR A 86 -23.66 -12.85 -4.71
CA THR A 86 -23.06 -14.18 -4.85
C THR A 86 -21.56 -14.04 -4.66
N ASP A 87 -21.04 -14.68 -3.62
CA ASP A 87 -19.60 -14.76 -3.40
C ASP A 87 -18.98 -15.67 -4.47
N PRO A 88 -18.05 -15.17 -5.31
CA PRO A 88 -17.51 -15.95 -6.42
C PRO A 88 -16.64 -17.14 -5.96
N HIS A 89 -16.18 -17.13 -4.71
CA HIS A 89 -15.26 -18.13 -4.17
C HIS A 89 -15.98 -19.24 -3.39
N THR A 90 -17.20 -19.00 -2.92
CA THR A 90 -18.03 -20.04 -2.28
C THR A 90 -19.22 -20.47 -3.13
N GLY A 91 -19.66 -19.63 -4.07
CA GLY A 91 -20.89 -19.81 -4.84
C GLY A 91 -22.17 -19.54 -4.04
N GLU A 92 -22.06 -19.12 -2.79
CA GLU A 92 -23.21 -18.84 -1.93
C GLU A 92 -23.78 -17.44 -2.24
N THR A 93 -25.11 -17.38 -2.36
CA THR A 93 -25.84 -16.13 -2.54
C THR A 93 -26.53 -15.74 -1.23
N ALA A 94 -26.32 -14.49 -0.80
CA ALA A 94 -27.02 -13.93 0.35
C ALA A 94 -27.57 -12.53 0.02
N ALA A 95 -28.72 -12.22 0.61
CA ALA A 95 -29.32 -10.89 0.53
C ALA A 95 -28.68 -9.95 1.56
N TRP A 96 -28.43 -8.70 1.17
CA TRP A 96 -27.80 -7.68 1.99
C TRP A 96 -28.56 -6.36 1.93
N GLU A 97 -28.72 -5.72 3.08
CA GLU A 97 -29.07 -4.30 3.14
C GLU A 97 -27.81 -3.47 2.95
N TYR A 98 -27.90 -2.41 2.15
CA TYR A 98 -26.74 -1.56 1.87
C TYR A 98 -27.02 -0.07 2.10
N ALA A 99 -25.95 0.68 2.35
CA ALA A 99 -25.93 2.14 2.32
C ALA A 99 -24.65 2.61 1.63
N THR A 100 -24.67 3.77 0.97
CA THR A 100 -23.52 4.27 0.22
C THR A 100 -23.04 5.62 0.75
N TRP A 101 -21.75 5.89 0.56
CA TRP A 101 -21.16 7.20 0.74
C TRP A 101 -20.14 7.45 -0.35
N THR A 102 -20.21 8.60 -0.99
CA THR A 102 -19.27 9.02 -2.04
C THR A 102 -18.50 10.25 -1.58
N SER A 103 -17.18 10.21 -1.72
CA SER A 103 -16.32 11.33 -1.38
C SER A 103 -16.58 12.55 -2.28
N PRO A 104 -16.25 13.76 -1.82
CA PRO A 104 -15.98 14.87 -2.73
C PRO A 104 -14.96 14.48 -3.79
N LEU A 105 -14.98 15.17 -4.93
CA LEU A 105 -13.90 15.06 -5.92
C LEU A 105 -12.61 15.59 -5.30
N HIS A 106 -11.60 14.73 -5.19
CA HIS A 106 -10.25 15.16 -4.84
C HIS A 106 -9.50 15.48 -6.11
N ARG A 107 -9.02 16.72 -6.26
CA ARG A 107 -8.09 17.09 -7.32
C ARG A 107 -6.69 16.79 -6.85
N SER A 108 -6.03 15.86 -7.54
CA SER A 108 -4.70 15.41 -7.18
C SER A 108 -3.69 16.54 -7.34
N ALA A 109 -2.82 16.72 -6.35
CA ALA A 109 -1.68 17.65 -6.47
C ALA A 109 -0.61 17.13 -7.45
N VAL A 110 -0.71 15.85 -7.84
CA VAL A 110 0.19 15.17 -8.78
C VAL A 110 -0.64 14.61 -9.94
N PRO A 111 -0.28 14.87 -11.21
CA PRO A 111 -0.89 14.17 -12.33
C PRO A 111 -0.42 12.72 -12.29
N ALA A 112 -1.23 11.83 -11.73
CA ALA A 112 -0.80 10.50 -11.33
C ALA A 112 -0.87 9.48 -12.47
N THR A 113 0.01 8.48 -12.40
CA THR A 113 -0.04 7.26 -13.21
C THR A 113 -0.61 6.09 -12.43
N GLU A 114 -0.57 6.14 -11.09
CA GLU A 114 -1.07 5.09 -10.22
C GLU A 114 -1.90 5.66 -9.06
N LEU A 115 -2.92 4.90 -8.66
CA LEU A 115 -3.78 5.16 -7.50
C LEU A 115 -3.91 3.89 -6.66
N ILE A 116 -3.61 3.98 -5.36
CA ILE A 116 -3.77 2.88 -4.40
C ILE A 116 -4.73 3.32 -3.31
N THR A 117 -5.89 2.69 -3.23
CA THR A 117 -6.88 2.96 -2.16
C THR A 117 -6.54 2.18 -0.90
N SER A 118 -6.76 2.78 0.28
CA SER A 118 -6.72 2.05 1.54
C SER A 118 -7.78 2.55 2.51
N TRP A 119 -8.23 1.66 3.40
CA TRP A 119 -9.34 1.92 4.32
C TRP A 119 -9.07 1.35 5.70
N ASN A 120 -9.75 1.89 6.71
CA ASN A 120 -9.72 1.42 8.09
C ASN A 120 -11.16 1.18 8.50
N ALA A 121 -11.53 -0.09 8.67
CA ALA A 121 -12.90 -0.47 8.97
C ALA A 121 -12.94 -1.58 10.00
N ARG A 122 -14.05 -1.63 10.73
CA ARG A 122 -14.48 -2.79 11.49
C ARG A 122 -15.79 -3.27 10.92
N THR A 123 -15.86 -4.54 10.59
CA THR A 123 -17.07 -5.20 10.11
C THR A 123 -17.37 -6.36 11.05
N PRO A 124 -18.25 -6.17 12.07
CA PRO A 124 -18.73 -7.29 12.87
C PRO A 124 -19.37 -8.37 11.98
N ALA A 125 -19.45 -9.61 12.47
CA ALA A 125 -20.16 -10.68 11.78
C ALA A 125 -21.56 -10.22 11.33
N GLY A 126 -21.96 -10.59 10.12
CA GLY A 126 -23.16 -10.09 9.44
C GLY A 126 -22.95 -8.74 8.76
N THR A 127 -21.71 -8.28 8.53
CA THR A 127 -21.42 -7.02 7.83
C THR A 127 -20.15 -7.10 7.01
N TRP A 128 -20.08 -6.29 5.94
CA TRP A 128 -18.89 -6.14 5.10
C TRP A 128 -18.96 -4.81 4.33
N ILE A 129 -17.91 -4.48 3.58
CA ILE A 129 -17.85 -3.27 2.76
C ILE A 129 -17.33 -3.55 1.34
N ALA A 130 -17.75 -2.74 0.38
CA ALA A 130 -17.05 -2.57 -0.89
C ALA A 130 -16.42 -1.18 -0.95
N VAL A 131 -15.18 -1.10 -1.45
CA VAL A 131 -14.47 0.15 -1.72
C VAL A 131 -14.28 0.29 -3.22
N GLU A 132 -14.76 1.39 -3.76
CA GLU A 132 -14.79 1.63 -5.20
C GLU A 132 -14.11 2.97 -5.54
N LEU A 133 -13.44 3.04 -6.67
CA LEU A 133 -12.69 4.21 -7.14
C LEU A 133 -13.12 4.57 -8.56
N SER A 134 -13.31 5.87 -8.82
CA SER A 134 -13.41 6.42 -10.17
C SER A 134 -12.45 7.60 -10.27
N ALA A 135 -11.58 7.58 -11.28
CA ALA A 135 -10.60 8.62 -11.56
C ALA A 135 -11.05 9.49 -12.73
N THR A 136 -10.43 10.66 -12.88
CA THR A 136 -10.63 11.59 -13.98
C THR A 136 -9.30 11.80 -14.67
N TYR A 137 -9.26 11.57 -15.98
CA TYR A 137 -8.10 11.83 -16.81
C TYR A 137 -7.86 13.33 -17.01
N ALA A 138 -6.70 13.69 -17.55
CA ALA A 138 -6.34 15.08 -17.82
C ALA A 138 -7.26 15.76 -18.87
N ASP A 139 -7.89 14.99 -19.75
CA ASP A 139 -8.87 15.48 -20.73
C ASP A 139 -10.29 15.67 -20.14
N GLY A 140 -10.47 15.36 -18.85
CA GLY A 140 -11.74 15.49 -18.13
C GLY A 140 -12.65 14.27 -18.23
N THR A 141 -12.30 13.24 -19.02
CA THR A 141 -13.05 11.98 -19.06
C THR A 141 -12.86 11.21 -17.74
N ALA A 142 -13.89 10.48 -17.32
CA ALA A 142 -13.85 9.70 -16.09
C ALA A 142 -13.72 8.21 -16.42
N THR A 143 -12.97 7.48 -15.59
CA THR A 143 -12.97 6.03 -15.61
C THR A 143 -14.34 5.50 -15.16
N PRO A 144 -14.67 4.24 -15.48
CA PRO A 144 -15.68 3.50 -14.75
C PRO A 144 -15.41 3.51 -13.23
N TRP A 145 -16.43 3.11 -12.45
CA TRP A 145 -16.22 2.76 -11.05
C TRP A 145 -15.60 1.37 -10.98
N PHE A 146 -14.38 1.29 -10.48
CA PHE A 146 -13.70 0.03 -10.23
C PHE A 146 -13.84 -0.37 -8.77
N VAL A 147 -14.05 -1.65 -8.50
CA VAL A 147 -14.05 -2.24 -7.16
C VAL A 147 -12.61 -2.51 -6.76
N MET A 148 -12.09 -1.72 -5.83
CA MET A 148 -10.74 -1.87 -5.29
C MET A 148 -10.65 -2.94 -4.20
N GLY A 149 -11.79 -3.37 -3.67
CA GLY A 149 -11.87 -4.53 -2.78
C GLY A 149 -13.25 -4.72 -2.19
N ARG A 150 -13.67 -5.99 -2.06
CA ARG A 150 -14.78 -6.41 -1.19
C ARG A 150 -14.17 -6.97 0.08
N TRP A 151 -14.47 -6.37 1.22
CA TRP A 151 -13.73 -6.60 2.44
C TRP A 151 -14.62 -6.78 3.68
N ALA A 152 -14.27 -7.77 4.49
CA ALA A 152 -14.78 -8.02 5.83
C ALA A 152 -13.61 -8.32 6.78
N SER A 153 -13.73 -8.08 8.08
CA SER A 153 -12.71 -8.36 9.10
C SER A 153 -12.51 -9.87 9.30
N GLY A 154 -13.59 -10.66 9.21
CA GLY A 154 -13.59 -12.13 9.20
C GLY A 154 -13.88 -12.69 7.81
N ASP A 155 -13.79 -14.00 7.64
CA ASP A 155 -14.00 -14.70 6.36
C ASP A 155 -15.29 -15.56 6.33
N GLY A 156 -16.19 -15.33 7.29
CA GLY A 156 -17.47 -16.06 7.40
C GLY A 156 -18.66 -15.41 6.70
N ASP A 157 -18.62 -14.08 6.46
CA ASP A 157 -19.70 -13.36 5.78
C ASP A 157 -19.51 -13.32 4.27
N ILE A 158 -18.27 -13.06 3.86
CA ILE A 158 -17.77 -13.13 2.49
C ILE A 158 -16.30 -13.58 2.54
N ARG A 159 -15.83 -14.17 1.44
CA ARG A 159 -14.43 -14.33 1.11
C ARG A 159 -13.92 -13.00 0.57
N ARG A 160 -13.16 -12.28 1.41
CA ARG A 160 -12.51 -11.01 1.03
C ARG A 160 -11.79 -11.16 -0.30
N THR A 161 -11.99 -10.22 -1.20
CA THR A 161 -11.53 -10.41 -2.58
C THR A 161 -11.23 -9.10 -3.29
N SER A 162 -10.12 -9.07 -4.01
CA SER A 162 -9.95 -8.17 -5.16
C SER A 162 -10.89 -8.59 -6.30
N VAL A 163 -10.91 -7.83 -7.39
CA VAL A 163 -11.72 -8.14 -8.58
C VAL A 163 -10.84 -7.99 -9.81
N ASP A 164 -10.70 -9.09 -10.55
CA ASP A 164 -9.88 -9.17 -11.77
C ASP A 164 -10.57 -8.53 -12.98
N ASP A 165 -9.77 -8.38 -14.05
CA ASP A 165 -10.22 -7.97 -15.39
C ASP A 165 -10.99 -6.63 -15.43
N GLN A 166 -10.64 -5.73 -14.51
CA GLN A 166 -11.17 -4.37 -14.47
C GLN A 166 -10.24 -3.41 -15.20
N GLY A 167 -10.78 -2.69 -16.17
CA GLY A 167 -10.05 -1.64 -16.88
C GLY A 167 -10.91 -0.88 -17.86
N ASP A 168 -10.27 0.06 -18.55
CA ASP A 168 -10.80 0.81 -19.68
C ASP A 168 -9.69 0.88 -20.77
N PRO A 169 -9.85 1.63 -21.87
CA PRO A 169 -8.82 1.71 -22.92
C PRO A 169 -7.47 2.30 -22.50
N HIS A 170 -7.34 2.87 -21.31
CA HIS A 170 -6.16 3.63 -20.88
C HIS A 170 -5.59 3.16 -19.53
N SER A 171 -6.37 2.43 -18.74
CA SER A 171 -5.98 2.00 -17.41
C SER A 171 -6.55 0.65 -17.03
N SER A 172 -5.81 -0.05 -16.19
CA SER A 172 -6.20 -1.34 -15.62
C SER A 172 -6.04 -1.33 -14.11
N VAL A 173 -6.91 -2.06 -13.43
CA VAL A 173 -6.74 -2.38 -12.01
C VAL A 173 -5.95 -3.67 -11.89
N TRP A 174 -4.74 -3.55 -11.39
CA TRP A 174 -4.01 -4.66 -10.78
C TRP A 174 -4.57 -4.91 -9.39
N THR A 175 -4.35 -6.10 -8.81
CA THR A 175 -4.84 -6.56 -7.49
C THR A 175 -5.34 -5.46 -6.53
N ASP A 176 -4.49 -4.46 -6.25
CA ASP A 176 -4.81 -3.32 -5.37
C ASP A 176 -4.48 -1.92 -5.96
N THR A 177 -4.06 -1.85 -7.22
CA THR A 177 -3.52 -0.62 -7.83
C THR A 177 -4.21 -0.32 -9.16
N LEU A 178 -4.88 0.82 -9.26
CA LEU A 178 -5.31 1.36 -10.55
C LEU A 178 -4.12 2.03 -11.22
N SER A 179 -3.73 1.57 -12.41
CA SER A 179 -2.56 2.06 -13.15
C SER A 179 -2.94 2.47 -14.56
N VAL A 180 -2.37 3.57 -15.04
CA VAL A 180 -2.31 3.87 -16.47
C VAL A 180 -1.46 2.79 -17.15
N ASP A 181 -1.94 2.27 -18.29
CA ASP A 181 -1.28 1.15 -18.97
C ASP A 181 -0.02 1.59 -19.74
N ASP A 182 -0.07 2.77 -20.36
CA ASP A 182 1.07 3.41 -21.03
C ASP A 182 1.31 4.83 -20.50
N ALA A 183 2.09 4.94 -19.43
CA ALA A 183 2.46 6.23 -18.86
C ALA A 183 3.27 7.13 -19.84
N ALA A 184 3.95 6.54 -20.84
CA ALA A 184 4.74 7.30 -21.81
C ALA A 184 3.85 8.02 -22.83
N SER A 185 2.60 7.58 -23.02
CA SER A 185 1.59 8.28 -23.83
C SER A 185 1.18 9.67 -23.29
N GLY A 186 1.52 9.97 -22.03
CA GLY A 186 1.15 11.20 -21.35
C GLY A 186 -0.22 11.17 -20.66
N VAL A 187 -0.95 10.05 -20.72
CA VAL A 187 -2.20 9.86 -19.95
C VAL A 187 -1.92 9.95 -18.46
N ARG A 188 -2.75 10.71 -17.73
CA ARG A 188 -2.63 10.94 -16.28
C ARG A 188 -3.99 11.05 -15.63
N PHE A 189 -4.12 10.52 -14.42
CA PHE A 189 -5.22 10.81 -13.51
C PHE A 189 -4.98 12.17 -12.83
N THR A 190 -5.95 13.07 -12.89
CA THR A 190 -5.87 14.42 -12.31
C THR A 190 -6.83 14.63 -11.13
N ALA A 191 -7.83 13.78 -11.01
CA ALA A 191 -8.75 13.79 -9.88
C ALA A 191 -9.32 12.39 -9.65
N TYR A 192 -9.91 12.15 -8.48
CA TYR A 192 -10.64 10.92 -8.21
C TYR A 192 -11.74 11.09 -7.16
N ARG A 193 -12.66 10.13 -7.12
CA ARG A 193 -13.66 9.93 -6.06
C ARG A 193 -13.60 8.49 -5.56
N ILE A 194 -13.90 8.31 -4.28
CA ILE A 194 -14.09 7.01 -3.67
C ILE A 194 -15.56 6.84 -3.27
N ARG A 195 -16.12 5.67 -3.52
CA ARG A 195 -17.42 5.24 -3.02
C ARG A 195 -17.22 4.09 -2.04
N LEU A 196 -17.85 4.22 -0.88
CA LEU A 196 -18.00 3.17 0.11
C LEU A 196 -19.41 2.63 0.00
N THR A 197 -19.55 1.32 -0.16
CA THR A 197 -20.82 0.63 0.03
C THR A 197 -20.72 -0.24 1.27
N LEU A 198 -21.57 0.03 2.25
CA LEU A 198 -21.63 -0.63 3.54
C LEU A 198 -22.76 -1.65 3.50
N TYR A 199 -22.48 -2.90 3.89
CA TYR A 199 -23.46 -3.98 3.88
C TYR A 199 -23.73 -4.51 5.28
N ARG A 200 -24.98 -4.93 5.53
CA ARG A 200 -25.37 -5.68 6.72
C ARG A 200 -26.43 -6.72 6.40
N THR A 201 -26.52 -7.76 7.23
CA THR A 201 -27.61 -8.74 7.16
C THR A 201 -28.97 -8.02 7.28
N PRO A 202 -29.93 -8.30 6.37
CA PRO A 202 -31.22 -7.64 6.35
C PRO A 202 -31.99 -7.71 7.67
N GLY A 203 -32.68 -6.62 8.04
CA GLY A 203 -33.48 -6.54 9.27
C GLY A 203 -32.68 -6.43 10.57
N THR A 204 -31.35 -6.50 10.53
CA THR A 204 -30.51 -6.34 11.72
C THR A 204 -30.19 -4.87 12.01
N ARG A 205 -29.70 -4.59 13.22
CA ARG A 205 -29.13 -3.28 13.59
C ARG A 205 -27.59 -3.25 13.51
N LEU A 206 -26.99 -4.29 12.94
CA LEU A 206 -25.55 -4.37 12.76
C LEU A 206 -25.09 -3.25 11.81
N THR A 207 -23.87 -2.77 12.00
CA THR A 207 -23.27 -1.82 11.05
C THR A 207 -21.78 -2.08 10.96
N PRO A 208 -21.22 -2.14 9.74
CA PRO A 208 -19.80 -1.90 9.58
C PRO A 208 -19.52 -0.44 9.97
N THR A 209 -18.32 -0.15 10.44
CA THR A 209 -17.87 1.21 10.75
C THR A 209 -16.56 1.48 10.03
N VAL A 210 -16.52 2.53 9.22
CA VAL A 210 -15.31 2.96 8.50
C VAL A 210 -14.78 4.24 9.16
N TRP A 211 -13.52 4.23 9.61
CA TRP A 211 -12.89 5.37 10.30
C TRP A 211 -11.93 6.16 9.42
N ARG A 212 -11.42 5.54 8.36
CA ARG A 212 -10.60 6.19 7.33
C ARG A 212 -10.87 5.53 5.99
N VAL A 213 -10.94 6.32 4.93
CA VAL A 213 -10.78 5.86 3.55
C VAL A 213 -9.97 6.89 2.78
N GLY A 214 -9.19 6.49 1.79
CA GLY A 214 -8.49 7.43 0.91
C GLY A 214 -7.65 6.72 -0.13
N ALA A 215 -6.90 7.50 -0.89
CA ALA A 215 -5.93 6.97 -1.84
C ALA A 215 -4.61 7.75 -1.79
N MET A 216 -3.55 7.02 -2.13
CA MET A 216 -2.29 7.58 -2.58
C MET A 216 -2.33 7.67 -4.10
N ALA A 217 -2.05 8.84 -4.65
CA ALA A 217 -1.86 9.10 -6.07
C ALA A 217 -0.37 9.38 -6.34
N SER A 218 0.22 8.78 -7.37
CA SER A 218 1.65 8.99 -7.65
C SER A 218 2.00 9.04 -9.13
N ASP A 219 3.06 9.78 -9.43
CA ASP A 219 3.75 9.80 -10.73
C ASP A 219 5.25 9.60 -10.49
N ILE A 220 5.65 8.40 -10.07
CA ILE A 220 7.07 8.09 -9.86
C ILE A 220 7.69 7.74 -11.21
N PRO A 221 8.72 8.48 -11.68
CA PRO A 221 9.30 8.23 -12.99
C PRO A 221 10.02 6.89 -13.04
N ASP A 222 10.15 6.35 -14.25
CA ASP A 222 10.98 5.20 -14.54
C ASP A 222 12.43 5.47 -14.13
N ARG A 223 12.95 4.65 -13.20
CA ARG A 223 14.29 4.78 -12.68
C ARG A 223 14.83 3.44 -12.21
N PHE A 224 16.06 3.13 -12.61
CA PHE A 224 16.81 1.95 -12.14
C PHE A 224 17.63 2.24 -10.88
N THR A 225 17.94 3.51 -10.66
CA THR A 225 18.62 3.99 -9.47
C THR A 225 17.96 5.25 -8.93
N VAL A 226 18.27 5.58 -7.68
CA VAL A 226 17.73 6.77 -6.99
C VAL A 226 18.86 7.61 -6.42
N PRO A 227 18.64 8.93 -6.19
CA PRO A 227 19.59 9.77 -5.48
C PRO A 227 19.93 9.21 -4.10
N ALA A 228 21.20 9.28 -3.72
CA ALA A 228 21.64 8.82 -2.40
C ALA A 228 21.22 9.81 -1.30
N THR A 229 20.68 9.31 -0.19
CA THR A 229 20.47 10.16 1.00
C THR A 229 21.63 10.05 1.99
N THR A 230 21.87 11.12 2.74
CA THR A 230 22.81 11.14 3.85
C THR A 230 22.09 10.74 5.15
N PRO A 231 22.68 9.88 5.99
CA PRO A 231 22.15 9.55 7.32
C PRO A 231 21.96 10.79 8.20
N ALA A 232 20.87 10.83 8.97
CA ALA A 232 20.56 11.95 9.86
C ALA A 232 20.23 11.50 11.30
N HIS A 233 19.69 10.30 11.48
CA HIS A 233 19.19 9.82 12.77
C HIS A 233 19.53 8.35 12.97
N ALA A 234 20.03 8.02 14.16
CA ALA A 234 20.19 6.63 14.60
C ALA A 234 19.15 6.32 15.69
N ARG A 235 18.38 5.26 15.48
CA ARG A 235 17.38 4.77 16.43
C ARG A 235 17.00 3.35 16.03
N GLU A 236 16.82 2.46 17.00
CA GLU A 236 16.22 1.15 16.78
C GLU A 236 14.98 1.02 17.66
N LEU A 237 13.86 0.64 17.05
CA LEU A 237 12.58 0.41 17.70
C LEU A 237 12.51 -1.05 18.13
N ARG A 238 11.97 -1.30 19.33
CA ARG A 238 11.79 -2.64 19.89
C ARG A 238 10.54 -3.30 19.31
N VAL A 239 10.54 -3.53 18.01
CA VAL A 239 9.48 -4.24 17.31
C VAL A 239 9.69 -5.75 17.54
N PRO A 240 8.64 -6.52 17.92
CA PRO A 240 8.70 -7.97 17.97
C PRO A 240 9.19 -8.57 16.65
N ARG A 241 9.78 -9.77 16.73
CA ARG A 241 10.39 -10.44 15.59
C ARG A 241 9.66 -11.74 15.33
N TYR A 242 9.06 -11.83 14.15
CA TYR A 242 8.38 -13.03 13.69
C TYR A 242 8.94 -13.45 12.33
N SER A 243 9.29 -14.72 12.24
CA SER A 243 9.64 -15.38 11.00
C SER A 243 8.37 -15.93 10.35
N GLN A 244 8.24 -15.75 9.04
CA GLN A 244 7.21 -16.45 8.28
C GLN A 244 7.60 -17.91 8.04
N ASN A 245 8.91 -18.22 7.95
CA ASN A 245 9.37 -19.54 7.51
C ASN A 245 9.12 -20.65 8.55
N VAL A 246 8.95 -20.31 9.83
CA VAL A 246 8.53 -21.29 10.85
C VAL A 246 7.13 -21.85 10.58
N HIS A 247 6.38 -21.22 9.66
CA HIS A 247 5.05 -21.63 9.23
C HIS A 247 5.00 -22.27 7.85
N ILE A 248 6.14 -22.61 7.24
CA ILE A 248 6.21 -23.29 5.94
C ILE A 248 5.34 -24.55 5.95
N GLY A 249 4.47 -24.69 4.95
CA GLY A 249 3.53 -25.80 4.83
C GLY A 249 2.37 -25.81 5.86
N GLN A 250 2.30 -24.84 6.77
CA GLN A 250 1.19 -24.72 7.72
C GLN A 250 0.05 -23.92 7.08
N TYR A 251 -1.18 -24.46 7.12
CA TYR A 251 -2.36 -23.84 6.51
C TYR A 251 -2.16 -23.54 5.01
N PRO A 252 -1.91 -24.59 4.19
CA PRO A 252 -1.60 -24.43 2.78
C PRO A 252 -2.71 -23.74 1.97
N GLU A 253 -3.94 -23.71 2.48
CA GLU A 253 -5.05 -22.96 1.91
C GLU A 253 -4.81 -21.44 1.86
N TYR A 254 -3.86 -20.92 2.63
CA TYR A 254 -3.47 -19.51 2.62
C TYR A 254 -2.11 -19.34 1.92
N ASP A 255 -2.03 -19.67 0.63
CA ASP A 255 -0.82 -19.51 -0.20
C ASP A 255 0.35 -20.41 0.21
N ASN A 256 0.09 -21.72 0.32
CA ASN A 256 1.03 -22.79 0.68
C ASN A 256 1.61 -22.72 2.10
N GLY A 257 1.33 -21.65 2.85
CA GLY A 257 1.78 -21.44 4.21
C GLY A 257 2.79 -20.30 4.31
N GLY A 258 3.62 -20.37 5.35
CA GLY A 258 4.60 -19.34 5.70
C GLY A 258 5.50 -18.83 4.56
N GLU A 259 5.69 -19.59 3.48
CA GLU A 259 6.47 -19.24 2.29
C GLU A 259 6.11 -17.87 1.69
N ALA A 260 4.84 -17.46 1.79
CA ALA A 260 4.33 -16.23 1.18
C ALA A 260 3.71 -15.23 2.18
N TRP A 261 3.97 -15.39 3.48
CA TRP A 261 3.35 -14.60 4.56
C TRP A 261 4.14 -13.36 5.00
N CYS A 262 5.04 -12.83 4.16
CA CYS A 262 5.87 -11.67 4.49
C CYS A 262 5.06 -10.44 4.94
N SER A 263 3.95 -10.16 4.25
CA SER A 263 3.06 -9.03 4.51
C SER A 263 2.28 -9.16 5.83
N PRO A 264 1.54 -10.25 6.08
CA PRO A 264 0.85 -10.43 7.36
C PRO A 264 1.82 -10.56 8.54
N THR A 265 2.98 -11.20 8.36
CA THR A 265 4.01 -11.30 9.41
C THR A 265 4.56 -9.92 9.78
N SER A 266 4.90 -9.09 8.77
CA SER A 266 5.32 -7.70 8.99
C SER A 266 4.24 -6.85 9.65
N SER A 267 2.99 -7.03 9.22
CA SER A 267 1.86 -6.33 9.80
C SER A 267 1.69 -6.68 11.28
N GLN A 268 1.76 -7.97 11.62
CA GLN A 268 1.63 -8.46 12.99
C GLN A 268 2.73 -7.92 13.90
N MET A 269 3.98 -7.87 13.42
CA MET A 269 5.10 -7.27 14.15
C MET A 269 4.81 -5.81 14.55
N ILE A 270 4.30 -4.98 13.65
CA ILE A 270 3.98 -3.57 13.96
C ILE A 270 2.73 -3.42 14.83
N ILE A 271 1.70 -4.24 14.61
CA ILE A 271 0.48 -4.24 15.44
C ILE A 271 0.86 -4.48 16.92
N GLU A 272 1.75 -5.44 17.17
CA GLU A 272 2.24 -5.75 18.53
C GLU A 272 3.24 -4.75 19.08
N TYR A 273 4.08 -4.14 18.24
CA TYR A 273 4.88 -2.98 18.67
C TYR A 273 4.02 -1.87 19.27
N TRP A 274 2.82 -1.67 18.72
CA TRP A 274 1.84 -0.73 19.26
C TRP A 274 1.03 -1.28 20.44
N GLY A 275 1.33 -2.47 20.96
CA GLY A 275 0.69 -3.07 22.13
C GLY A 275 -0.69 -3.66 21.85
N ARG A 276 -0.98 -4.04 20.61
CA ARG A 276 -2.22 -4.74 20.22
C ARG A 276 -1.88 -6.16 19.80
N LYS A 277 -2.73 -7.13 20.12
CA LYS A 277 -2.56 -8.53 19.73
C LYS A 277 -3.93 -9.21 19.64
N PRO A 278 -4.07 -10.29 18.85
CA PRO A 278 -5.27 -11.11 18.88
C PRO A 278 -5.47 -11.69 20.28
N THR A 279 -6.73 -11.87 20.68
CA THR A 279 -7.08 -12.50 21.96
C THR A 279 -6.92 -14.02 21.88
N ALA A 280 -6.97 -14.70 23.03
CA ALA A 280 -6.97 -16.17 23.03
C ALA A 280 -8.17 -16.76 22.27
N GLU A 281 -9.31 -16.07 22.28
CA GLU A 281 -10.50 -16.46 21.51
C GLU A 281 -10.26 -16.30 20.00
N ASP A 282 -9.66 -15.17 19.57
CA ASP A 282 -9.30 -14.95 18.16
C ASP A 282 -8.32 -16.00 17.62
N LEU A 283 -7.48 -16.56 18.52
CA LEU A 283 -6.49 -17.58 18.19
C LEU A 283 -6.98 -19.02 18.35
N ALA A 284 -8.20 -19.23 18.87
CA ALA A 284 -8.70 -20.57 19.22
C ALA A 284 -8.85 -21.50 18.00
N TRP A 285 -8.94 -20.94 16.79
CA TRP A 285 -8.98 -21.71 15.55
C TRP A 285 -7.61 -22.25 15.13
N VAL A 286 -6.52 -21.67 15.63
CA VAL A 286 -5.16 -22.07 15.27
C VAL A 286 -4.84 -23.39 15.98
N ARG A 287 -4.41 -24.40 15.22
CA ARG A 287 -3.88 -25.68 15.72
C ARG A 287 -2.92 -25.44 16.90
N PRO A 288 -3.15 -26.12 18.04
CA PRO A 288 -2.24 -26.05 19.18
C PRO A 288 -0.81 -26.46 18.85
N GLY A 289 0.16 -25.87 19.54
CA GLY A 289 1.58 -26.23 19.43
C GLY A 289 2.35 -25.56 18.29
N LEU A 290 1.69 -24.76 17.44
CA LEU A 290 2.39 -23.91 16.48
C LEU A 290 3.05 -22.72 17.19
N PRO A 291 4.30 -22.35 16.82
CA PRO A 291 4.87 -21.08 17.25
C PRO A 291 4.03 -19.94 16.67
N ASP A 292 4.07 -18.77 17.30
CA ASP A 292 3.53 -17.52 16.74
C ASP A 292 2.12 -17.63 16.11
N PRO A 293 1.11 -18.16 16.82
CA PRO A 293 -0.24 -18.36 16.26
C PRO A 293 -0.89 -17.09 15.70
N GLN A 294 -0.46 -15.91 16.17
CA GLN A 294 -0.84 -14.62 15.64
C GLN A 294 -0.45 -14.40 14.17
N VAL A 295 0.60 -15.04 13.67
CA VAL A 295 1.02 -14.94 12.27
C VAL A 295 0.07 -15.74 11.39
N CYS A 296 -0.33 -16.95 11.81
CA CYS A 296 -1.40 -17.71 11.15
C CYS A 296 -2.72 -16.93 11.15
N HIS A 297 -3.05 -16.28 12.26
CA HIS A 297 -4.20 -15.38 12.37
C HIS A 297 -4.11 -14.24 11.35
N ALA A 298 -2.98 -13.52 11.29
CA ALA A 298 -2.78 -12.46 10.32
C ALA A 298 -2.89 -12.95 8.86
N ALA A 299 -2.32 -14.13 8.52
CA ALA A 299 -2.42 -14.70 7.19
C ALA A 299 -3.88 -14.93 6.77
N ARG A 300 -4.67 -15.67 7.57
CA ARG A 300 -6.10 -15.90 7.30
C ARG A 300 -6.87 -14.58 7.14
N HIS A 301 -6.60 -13.60 8.00
CA HIS A 301 -7.33 -12.34 8.04
C HIS A 301 -6.89 -11.31 6.99
N THR A 302 -5.83 -11.60 6.22
CA THR A 302 -5.34 -10.76 5.10
C THR A 302 -5.44 -11.46 3.75
N TYR A 303 -5.72 -12.77 3.73
CA TYR A 303 -5.83 -13.55 2.50
C TYR A 303 -6.91 -12.97 1.58
N ASP A 304 -6.50 -12.71 0.33
CA ASP A 304 -7.33 -12.29 -0.78
C ASP A 304 -7.61 -13.51 -1.65
N TYR A 305 -8.87 -13.90 -1.73
CA TYR A 305 -9.28 -15.15 -2.38
C TYR A 305 -9.19 -15.09 -3.91
N GLN A 306 -9.27 -13.91 -4.52
CA GLN A 306 -9.07 -13.77 -5.97
C GLN A 306 -7.58 -13.74 -6.31
N TYR A 307 -6.80 -12.96 -5.56
CA TYR A 307 -5.34 -12.93 -5.74
C TYR A 307 -4.68 -14.28 -5.40
N GLY A 308 -5.29 -15.05 -4.49
CA GLY A 308 -4.75 -16.32 -4.01
C GLY A 308 -3.57 -16.15 -3.06
N GLY A 309 -3.51 -15.02 -2.33
CA GLY A 309 -2.34 -14.67 -1.51
C GLY A 309 -2.61 -13.66 -0.41
N CYS A 310 -1.64 -13.51 0.51
CA CYS A 310 -1.70 -12.55 1.62
C CYS A 310 -1.04 -11.19 1.27
N GLY A 311 -0.63 -11.02 0.02
CA GLY A 311 0.17 -9.89 -0.46
C GLY A 311 -0.62 -8.62 -0.83
N ASN A 312 -1.95 -8.63 -0.78
CA ASN A 312 -2.78 -7.45 -1.08
C ASN A 312 -2.53 -6.33 -0.04
N TRP A 313 -1.99 -5.18 -0.46
CA TRP A 313 -1.51 -4.16 0.46
C TRP A 313 -2.64 -3.49 1.27
N PRO A 314 -3.75 -3.05 0.65
CA PRO A 314 -4.89 -2.52 1.38
C PRO A 314 -5.51 -3.50 2.37
N PHE A 315 -5.51 -4.80 2.08
CA PHE A 315 -6.08 -5.81 2.99
C PHE A 315 -5.27 -5.94 4.27
N ASN A 316 -3.93 -5.88 4.18
CA ASN A 316 -3.04 -5.84 5.35
C ASN A 316 -3.25 -4.57 6.19
N ALA A 317 -3.35 -3.41 5.53
CA ALA A 317 -3.67 -2.15 6.20
C ALA A 317 -5.05 -2.20 6.89
N ALA A 318 -6.06 -2.74 6.22
CA ALA A 318 -7.40 -2.88 6.77
C ALA A 318 -7.44 -3.85 7.96
N TYR A 319 -6.72 -4.98 7.87
CA TYR A 319 -6.52 -5.92 8.98
C TYR A 319 -5.88 -5.23 10.19
N ALA A 320 -4.78 -4.50 10.01
CA ALA A 320 -4.13 -3.77 11.10
C ALA A 320 -5.08 -2.77 11.77
N ALA A 321 -5.96 -2.14 11.00
CA ALA A 321 -6.93 -1.18 11.50
C ALA A 321 -8.13 -1.81 12.25
N THR A 322 -8.31 -3.14 12.21
CA THR A 322 -9.32 -3.83 13.04
C THR A 322 -8.98 -3.76 14.53
N TYR A 323 -7.69 -3.66 14.85
CA TYR A 323 -7.23 -3.54 16.22
C TYR A 323 -7.51 -2.17 16.81
N ARG A 324 -7.79 -2.16 18.12
CA ARG A 324 -8.25 -0.97 18.84
C ARG A 324 -7.31 0.22 18.62
N ASP A 325 -7.91 1.32 18.15
CA ASP A 325 -7.25 2.61 17.98
C ASP A 325 -6.01 2.58 17.08
N LEU A 326 -5.91 1.63 16.14
CA LEU A 326 -4.89 1.65 15.11
C LEU A 326 -5.40 2.29 13.82
N ASN A 327 -4.53 3.09 13.24
CA ASN A 327 -4.61 3.65 11.91
C ASN A 327 -3.62 2.93 11.02
N ALA A 328 -4.00 2.76 9.77
CA ALA A 328 -3.16 2.19 8.75
C ALA A 328 -3.39 2.87 7.40
N VAL A 329 -2.34 3.04 6.62
CA VAL A 329 -2.42 3.50 5.23
C VAL A 329 -1.38 2.79 4.39
N VAL A 330 -1.67 2.66 3.09
CA VAL A 330 -0.67 2.35 2.07
C VAL A 330 -0.28 3.66 1.40
N THR A 331 1.01 3.90 1.24
CA THR A 331 1.53 5.13 0.60
C THR A 331 2.87 4.87 -0.08
N ARG A 332 3.42 5.89 -0.76
CA ARG A 332 4.78 5.90 -1.28
C ARG A 332 5.60 6.95 -0.53
N LEU A 333 6.83 6.61 -0.16
CA LEU A 333 7.80 7.58 0.33
C LEU A 333 8.82 7.88 -0.77
N GLY A 334 9.22 9.15 -0.88
CA GLY A 334 10.12 9.61 -1.95
C GLY A 334 11.60 9.36 -1.68
N SER A 335 11.96 9.18 -0.40
CA SER A 335 13.36 9.07 0.03
C SER A 335 13.51 8.22 1.29
N LEU A 336 14.71 7.69 1.52
CA LEU A 336 15.04 7.02 2.78
C LEU A 336 15.07 8.00 3.96
N SER A 337 15.30 9.30 3.70
CA SER A 337 15.18 10.35 4.71
C SER A 337 13.76 10.55 5.23
N ASP A 338 12.72 10.31 4.43
CA ASP A 338 11.32 10.33 4.90
C ASP A 338 11.04 9.15 5.84
N LEU A 339 11.53 7.96 5.48
CA LEU A 339 11.45 6.77 6.32
C LEU A 339 12.20 6.96 7.64
N GLU A 340 13.41 7.52 7.58
CA GLU A 340 14.24 7.83 8.74
C GLU A 340 13.55 8.81 9.70
N ARG A 341 12.83 9.81 9.19
CA ARG A 341 12.01 10.72 10.01
C ARG A 341 10.85 9.98 10.72
N LEU A 342 10.19 9.04 10.05
CA LEU A 342 9.13 8.22 10.68
C LEU A 342 9.68 7.35 11.81
N VAL A 343 10.75 6.61 11.53
CA VAL A 343 11.41 5.72 12.50
C VAL A 343 11.98 6.53 13.67
N HIS A 344 12.59 7.68 13.41
CA HIS A 344 13.05 8.59 14.44
C HIS A 344 11.90 9.10 15.32
N ALA A 345 10.71 9.31 14.76
CA ALA A 345 9.49 9.63 15.52
C ALA A 345 8.84 8.42 16.22
N GLY A 346 9.44 7.23 16.12
CA GLY A 346 8.97 6.00 16.76
C GLY A 346 7.92 5.24 15.97
N ILE A 347 7.82 5.47 14.65
CA ILE A 347 6.88 4.78 13.75
C ILE A 347 7.69 3.81 12.86
N PRO A 348 7.62 2.49 13.09
CA PRO A 348 8.21 1.52 12.16
C PRO A 348 7.43 1.52 10.84
N VAL A 349 8.07 1.10 9.76
CA VAL A 349 7.51 1.16 8.40
C VAL A 349 7.70 -0.17 7.70
N ILE A 350 6.64 -0.70 7.08
CA ILE A 350 6.73 -1.92 6.25
C ILE A 350 7.01 -1.48 4.82
N THR A 351 8.12 -1.90 4.24
CA THR A 351 8.52 -1.54 2.87
C THR A 351 8.36 -2.73 1.94
N SER A 352 7.80 -2.49 0.77
CA SER A 352 7.81 -3.46 -0.33
C SER A 352 9.19 -3.50 -0.96
N GLN A 353 9.71 -4.69 -1.25
CA GLN A 353 11.04 -4.90 -1.81
C GLN A 353 11.01 -5.83 -3.02
N SER A 354 11.93 -5.58 -3.96
CA SER A 354 12.17 -6.43 -5.12
C SER A 354 13.64 -6.32 -5.56
N PHE A 355 14.37 -7.42 -5.47
CA PHE A 355 15.83 -7.45 -5.62
C PHE A 355 16.35 -8.83 -6.05
N LEU A 356 17.45 -8.84 -6.80
CA LEU A 356 18.28 -10.02 -6.97
C LEU A 356 19.18 -10.16 -5.74
N GLN A 357 19.63 -11.37 -5.45
CA GLN A 357 20.38 -11.68 -4.23
C GLN A 357 21.63 -10.79 -4.05
N GLU A 358 22.31 -10.50 -5.14
CA GLU A 358 23.50 -9.64 -5.19
C GLU A 358 23.21 -8.15 -4.95
N GLU A 359 21.96 -7.71 -5.13
CA GLU A 359 21.55 -6.30 -4.97
C GLU A 359 21.24 -5.95 -3.51
N LEU A 360 21.03 -6.95 -2.64
CA LEU A 360 20.89 -6.78 -1.21
C LEU A 360 21.77 -7.77 -0.44
N PRO A 361 23.10 -7.52 -0.40
CA PRO A 361 24.03 -8.37 0.34
C PRO A 361 23.61 -8.56 1.80
N GLY A 362 23.67 -9.79 2.28
CA GLY A 362 23.25 -10.19 3.62
C GLY A 362 21.82 -10.71 3.72
N ALA A 363 20.97 -10.53 2.69
CA ALA A 363 19.64 -11.15 2.66
C ALA A 363 19.72 -12.68 2.48
N GLY A 364 20.62 -13.14 1.61
CA GLY A 364 20.84 -14.57 1.33
C GLY A 364 19.87 -15.18 0.30
N TYR A 365 19.01 -14.37 -0.31
CA TYR A 365 18.05 -14.76 -1.34
C TYR A 365 17.75 -13.57 -2.26
N GLY A 366 17.05 -13.81 -3.37
CA GLY A 366 16.44 -12.77 -4.21
C GLY A 366 14.93 -12.94 -4.28
N THR A 367 14.20 -11.90 -4.65
CA THR A 367 12.73 -11.91 -4.70
C THR A 367 12.17 -10.96 -5.76
N ALA A 368 11.02 -11.34 -6.33
CA ALA A 368 10.20 -10.46 -7.18
C ALA A 368 9.32 -9.51 -6.36
N GLY A 369 9.01 -9.86 -5.10
CA GLY A 369 8.19 -9.09 -4.17
C GLY A 369 8.32 -9.64 -2.75
N HIS A 370 8.60 -8.77 -1.78
CA HIS A 370 8.75 -9.15 -0.38
C HIS A 370 8.47 -7.96 0.54
N LEU A 371 7.84 -8.18 1.69
CA LEU A 371 7.56 -7.12 2.66
C LEU A 371 8.50 -7.27 3.85
N MET A 372 9.18 -6.17 4.21
CA MET A 372 10.13 -6.12 5.31
C MET A 372 9.81 -4.95 6.22
N THR A 373 9.98 -5.12 7.53
CA THR A 373 9.71 -4.06 8.50
C THR A 373 10.99 -3.31 8.83
N VAL A 374 11.12 -2.05 8.44
CA VAL A 374 12.20 -1.18 8.91
C VAL A 374 11.91 -0.73 10.34
N VAL A 375 12.81 -1.12 11.25
CA VAL A 375 12.70 -0.86 12.68
C VAL A 375 13.73 0.14 13.16
N GLY A 376 14.73 0.47 12.35
CA GLY A 376 15.79 1.34 12.81
C GLY A 376 16.84 1.71 11.79
N PHE A 377 17.77 2.52 12.25
CA PHE A 377 19.00 2.89 11.57
C PHE A 377 20.18 2.82 12.54
N THR A 378 21.31 2.27 12.09
CA THR A 378 22.56 2.25 12.86
C THR A 378 23.18 3.65 12.94
N PRO A 379 24.18 3.88 13.81
CA PRO A 379 24.95 5.14 13.81
C PRO A 379 25.62 5.48 12.47
N ALA A 380 25.95 4.46 11.66
CA ALA A 380 26.49 4.64 10.31
C ALA A 380 25.39 4.94 9.26
N GLY A 381 24.12 4.86 9.66
CA GLY A 381 22.96 5.11 8.80
C GLY A 381 22.46 3.91 8.00
N ASP A 382 22.98 2.72 8.29
CA ASP A 382 22.53 1.46 7.70
C ASP A 382 21.15 1.07 8.23
N VAL A 383 20.35 0.43 7.38
CA VAL A 383 18.96 0.10 7.66
C VAL A 383 18.90 -1.14 8.55
N ILE A 384 18.23 -1.02 9.69
CA ILE A 384 17.90 -2.15 10.56
C ILE A 384 16.48 -2.58 10.21
N ALA A 385 16.32 -3.79 9.67
CA ALA A 385 15.04 -4.33 9.27
C ALA A 385 14.78 -5.68 9.93
N ASN A 386 13.53 -5.91 10.33
CA ASN A 386 13.00 -7.23 10.61
C ASN A 386 12.55 -7.84 9.28
N ASP A 387 13.32 -8.83 8.82
CA ASP A 387 13.08 -9.60 7.61
C ASP A 387 12.34 -10.90 7.96
N PRO A 388 11.04 -11.02 7.64
CA PRO A 388 10.27 -12.21 8.01
C PRO A 388 10.74 -13.47 7.27
N ALA A 389 11.41 -13.36 6.12
CA ALA A 389 12.01 -14.49 5.40
C ALA A 389 13.32 -14.93 6.08
N SER A 390 13.18 -15.49 7.27
CA SER A 390 14.28 -15.91 8.14
C SER A 390 14.01 -17.31 8.70
N PRO A 391 15.02 -18.14 8.97
CA PRO A 391 14.80 -19.51 9.44
C PRO A 391 14.04 -19.59 10.78
N ASP A 392 14.21 -18.59 11.66
CA ASP A 392 13.59 -18.48 12.98
C ASP A 392 13.46 -17.00 13.38
N ASN A 393 12.86 -16.74 14.55
CA ASN A 393 12.60 -15.37 15.05
C ASN A 393 13.89 -14.63 15.44
N GLU A 394 14.91 -15.34 15.89
CA GLU A 394 16.21 -14.80 16.25
C GLU A 394 16.93 -14.21 15.03
N ALA A 395 16.84 -14.89 13.89
CA ALA A 395 17.46 -14.50 12.62
C ALA A 395 16.74 -13.37 11.85
N VAL A 396 15.53 -12.97 12.29
CA VAL A 396 14.70 -11.94 11.63
C VAL A 396 15.38 -10.58 11.54
N ARG A 397 16.13 -10.17 12.57
CA ARG A 397 16.75 -8.84 12.58
C ARG A 397 18.01 -8.83 11.73
N ARG A 398 18.00 -8.03 10.66
CA ARG A 398 19.13 -7.82 9.76
C ARG A 398 19.52 -6.35 9.66
N VAL A 399 20.77 -6.11 9.28
CA VAL A 399 21.32 -4.78 9.00
C VAL A 399 21.78 -4.77 7.55
N TYR A 400 21.26 -3.83 6.77
CA TYR A 400 21.57 -3.68 5.35
C TYR A 400 22.24 -2.35 5.08
N ARG A 401 23.19 -2.36 4.15
CA ARG A 401 23.83 -1.13 3.71
C ARG A 401 22.79 -0.15 3.21
N ARG A 402 22.85 1.09 3.70
CA ARG A 402 21.89 2.15 3.35
C ARG A 402 21.64 2.25 1.85
N ARG A 403 22.73 2.28 1.07
CA ARG A 403 22.69 2.52 -0.37
C ARG A 403 21.97 1.41 -1.13
N ASP A 404 22.24 0.16 -0.75
CA ASP A 404 21.63 -1.00 -1.40
C ASP A 404 20.12 -0.99 -1.15
N TRP A 405 19.71 -0.81 0.12
CA TRP A 405 18.31 -0.73 0.53
C TRP A 405 17.55 0.39 -0.18
N GLU A 406 18.12 1.60 -0.16
CA GLU A 406 17.52 2.77 -0.79
C GLU A 406 17.26 2.56 -2.27
N ASN A 407 18.22 1.93 -2.96
CA ASN A 407 18.09 1.67 -4.38
C ASN A 407 17.01 0.63 -4.68
N ILE A 408 17.01 -0.52 -3.98
CA ILE A 408 16.05 -1.59 -4.26
C ILE A 408 14.61 -1.20 -3.92
N TRP A 409 14.43 -0.36 -2.89
CA TRP A 409 13.12 0.07 -2.44
C TRP A 409 12.55 1.18 -3.33
N LEU A 410 13.32 2.23 -3.61
CA LEU A 410 12.78 3.43 -4.24
C LEU A 410 12.77 3.38 -5.78
N ARG A 411 13.52 2.47 -6.42
CA ARG A 411 13.51 2.33 -7.88
C ARG A 411 12.17 1.79 -8.39
N THR A 412 11.77 2.19 -9.59
CA THR A 412 10.55 1.72 -10.28
C THR A 412 10.85 0.70 -11.36
N LYS A 413 12.11 0.56 -11.77
CA LYS A 413 12.57 -0.45 -12.73
C LYS A 413 13.77 -1.22 -12.19
N ARG A 414 13.86 -2.50 -12.53
CA ARG A 414 15.00 -3.39 -12.24
C ARG A 414 15.19 -4.38 -13.37
N TYR A 415 16.36 -5.00 -13.45
CA TYR A 415 16.57 -6.17 -14.30
C TYR A 415 16.29 -7.43 -13.48
N ASP A 416 15.60 -8.40 -14.07
CA ASP A 416 15.53 -9.76 -13.51
C ASP A 416 16.79 -10.58 -13.89
N ALA A 417 16.88 -11.81 -13.37
CA ALA A 417 18.02 -12.70 -13.62
C ALA A 417 18.22 -13.05 -15.11
N SER A 418 17.20 -12.82 -15.97
CA SER A 418 17.29 -12.99 -17.42
C SER A 418 17.63 -11.69 -18.18
N GLY A 419 17.91 -10.60 -17.46
CA GLY A 419 18.20 -9.28 -18.02
C GLY A 419 16.97 -8.53 -18.53
N ARG A 420 15.75 -8.96 -18.20
CA ARG A 420 14.52 -8.28 -18.62
C ARG A 420 14.14 -7.20 -17.63
N VAL A 421 13.63 -6.07 -18.14
CA VAL A 421 13.13 -4.99 -17.29
C VAL A 421 11.83 -5.45 -16.59
N ARG A 422 11.81 -5.30 -15.27
CA ARG A 422 10.68 -5.54 -14.37
C ARG A 422 10.40 -4.32 -13.53
N SER A 423 9.19 -4.25 -12.99
CA SER A 423 8.81 -3.21 -12.05
C SER A 423 9.56 -3.38 -10.72
N GLY A 424 10.01 -2.26 -10.17
CA GLY A 424 10.42 -2.10 -8.79
C GLY A 424 9.28 -1.51 -7.98
N THR A 425 9.50 -1.34 -6.67
CA THR A 425 8.39 -1.00 -5.77
C THR A 425 8.12 0.50 -5.74
N GLY A 426 9.06 1.35 -6.17
CA GLY A 426 8.90 2.80 -6.24
C GLY A 426 8.59 3.45 -4.89
N GLY A 427 9.02 2.86 -3.78
CA GLY A 427 8.86 3.42 -2.44
C GLY A 427 7.54 3.08 -1.74
N VAL A 428 6.75 2.12 -2.25
CA VAL A 428 5.52 1.68 -1.57
C VAL A 428 5.84 1.17 -0.17
N CYS A 429 5.02 1.59 0.79
CA CYS A 429 5.13 1.18 2.17
C CYS A 429 3.79 1.24 2.91
N TYR A 430 3.74 0.58 4.07
CA TYR A 430 2.63 0.65 5.00
C TYR A 430 3.08 1.43 6.22
N VAL A 431 2.22 2.34 6.68
CA VAL A 431 2.47 3.15 7.87
C VAL A 431 1.33 2.91 8.83
N TYR A 432 1.62 2.33 10.01
CA TYR A 432 0.65 2.08 11.06
C TYR A 432 0.96 2.91 12.30
N TRP A 433 -0.06 3.51 12.91
CA TRP A 433 0.11 4.37 14.10
C TRP A 433 -1.17 4.41 14.95
N PRO A 434 -1.08 4.75 16.25
CA PRO A 434 -2.27 4.88 17.09
C PRO A 434 -3.12 6.12 16.73
N SER A 435 -4.42 6.12 17.06
CA SER A 435 -5.36 7.25 16.87
C SER A 435 -4.97 8.52 17.63
N GLY A 436 -4.17 8.39 18.70
CA GLY A 436 -3.58 9.50 19.44
C GLY A 436 -2.06 9.61 19.24
N PRO A 437 -1.56 9.99 18.05
CA PRO A 437 -0.12 10.17 17.85
C PRO A 437 0.42 11.33 18.71
N THR A 438 1.67 11.18 19.17
CA THR A 438 2.39 12.24 19.89
C THR A 438 2.61 13.48 19.00
N PRO A 439 2.94 14.65 19.56
CA PRO A 439 3.22 15.84 18.75
C PRO A 439 4.31 15.63 17.70
N GLY A 440 5.37 14.88 18.01
CA GLY A 440 6.44 14.54 17.06
C GLY A 440 5.94 13.67 15.91
N GLN A 441 5.16 12.63 16.23
CA GLN A 441 4.53 11.75 15.25
C GLN A 441 3.55 12.51 14.34
N ARG A 442 2.73 13.40 14.92
CA ARG A 442 1.80 14.23 14.14
C ARG A 442 2.52 15.10 13.12
N ARG A 443 3.64 15.72 13.50
CA ARG A 443 4.43 16.56 12.58
C ARG A 443 4.93 15.77 11.39
N VAL A 444 5.55 14.60 11.61
CA VAL A 444 6.07 13.79 10.50
C VAL A 444 4.94 13.22 9.64
N LEU A 445 3.87 12.71 10.22
CA LEU A 445 2.73 12.18 9.47
C LEU A 445 2.06 13.27 8.60
N ARG A 446 1.87 14.48 9.13
CA ARG A 446 1.36 15.62 8.34
C ARG A 446 2.30 16.05 7.22
N SER A 447 3.61 16.04 7.46
CA SER A 447 4.60 16.38 6.43
C SER A 447 4.58 15.41 5.23
N LEU A 448 3.98 14.22 5.42
CA LEU A 448 3.82 13.19 4.40
C LEU A 448 2.37 13.06 3.90
N GLY A 449 1.46 13.97 4.31
CA GLY A 449 0.05 13.95 3.91
C GLY A 449 -0.79 12.81 4.50
N LEU A 450 -0.38 12.23 5.63
CA LEU A 450 -1.06 11.06 6.24
C LEU A 450 -2.11 11.42 7.31
N LEU A 451 -2.31 12.71 7.60
CA LEU A 451 -3.19 13.24 8.66
C LEU A 451 -3.95 14.51 8.26
#